data_AF-L7FNI8-F1
#
_entry.id   AF-L7FNI8-F1
#
_cell.length_a   1.000
_cell.length_b   1.000
_cell.length_c   1.000
_cell.angle_alpha   90.00
_cell.angle_beta   90.00
_cell.angle_gamma   90.00
#
_symmetry.space_group_name_H-M   'P 1'
#
loop_
_entity.id
_entity.type
_entity.pdbx_description
1 polymer ?
#
loop_
_entity_poly.entity_id
_entity_poly.type
_entity_poly.pdbx_seq_one_letter_code
_entity_poly.pdbx_strand_id
1 'polypeptide(L)'
;MTCLQQIFMKNIILYLNTLEDVTNFMLINKSCHEAVQTMYINTYNLSQTVAIEDIIYIFLNLQTLYFNSFSSCPKKFSSDDIPLIEQSLKMENTLKTKWFPPKVRKIRLFTNEVLISFYVKFKSYFNRIKDDKGSAQLKDFFNTKSLQKITHNDNVNFHVQFLAKETMGMKYIPDFCTLKSQFNDFERLVKVMSNMNGHEEIIENAVKDSFCSGIVVFRPPKQLFWDGNGYQDDPYKYAVDVNLNILNSENIRVVSLKNVNVTELALPIKLEKLKIEEVTGNLKIDKLKLTRIYVLNYKGSPLLVNDENLTEFECFNSLNCVKFVREDKPLSVYIVDFKKHTIFDVYQDTQDVTINVERLRKHVCQFKAKGVKYYYHNIHIGDPCNFNLSLETFDEVIVSQNIKRKDKITAKFGDIKNIKFRYGCFEEITMGNAENIEFDCVEVKKLFINSAKLLKHQKSSFESITANTKIETIKGTKRNIAKLINGPQ
;
A
#
# COMPACT_ATOMS: atom_id res chain seq x y z
N MET A 1 40.61 5.73 1.80
CA MET A 1 39.84 4.60 1.23
C MET A 1 39.44 3.54 2.27
N THR A 2 40.28 3.22 3.26
CA THR A 2 40.04 2.19 4.29
C THR A 2 38.78 2.41 5.15
N CYS A 3 38.44 3.65 5.51
CA CYS A 3 37.23 3.95 6.28
C CYS A 3 35.93 3.66 5.49
N LEU A 4 35.91 4.00 4.19
CA LEU A 4 34.73 3.77 3.34
C LEU A 4 34.49 2.26 3.14
N GLN A 5 35.55 1.48 2.96
CA GLN A 5 35.49 0.04 2.82
C GLN A 5 34.88 -0.63 4.06
N GLN A 6 35.26 -0.19 5.27
CA GLN A 6 34.69 -0.69 6.52
C GLN A 6 33.19 -0.36 6.65
N ILE A 7 32.76 0.83 6.22
CA ILE A 7 31.32 1.20 6.22
C ILE A 7 30.52 0.29 5.27
N PHE A 8 31.03 0.05 4.06
CA PHE A 8 30.36 -0.85 3.11
C PHE A 8 30.26 -2.28 3.63
N MET A 9 31.33 -2.83 4.21
CA MET A 9 31.32 -4.18 4.79
C MET A 9 30.31 -4.31 5.94
N LYS A 10 30.24 -3.31 6.83
CA LYS A 10 29.26 -3.28 7.92
C LYS A 10 27.82 -3.23 7.42
N ASN A 11 27.56 -2.48 6.36
CA ASN A 11 26.24 -2.47 5.72
C ASN A 11 25.88 -3.85 5.13
N ILE A 12 26.82 -4.54 4.47
CA ILE A 12 26.59 -5.90 3.95
C ILE A 12 26.24 -6.86 5.08
N ILE A 13 26.99 -6.82 6.19
CA ILE A 13 26.76 -7.69 7.36
C ILE A 13 25.31 -7.57 7.86
N LEU A 14 24.73 -6.37 7.89
CA LEU A 14 23.34 -6.15 8.36
C LEU A 14 22.27 -6.93 7.59
N TYR A 15 22.55 -7.30 6.33
CA TYR A 15 21.62 -8.03 5.47
C TYR A 15 21.90 -9.55 5.41
N LEU A 16 22.90 -10.05 6.13
CA LEU A 16 23.15 -11.49 6.22
C LEU A 16 22.08 -12.15 7.09
N ASN A 17 21.54 -13.27 6.59
CA ASN A 17 20.32 -13.87 7.11
C ASN A 17 20.58 -14.90 8.20
N THR A 18 21.70 -15.62 8.10
CA THR A 18 22.02 -16.75 8.97
C THR A 18 23.37 -16.60 9.66
N LEU A 19 23.57 -17.36 10.74
CA LEU A 19 24.85 -17.41 11.44
C LEU A 19 25.97 -17.92 10.54
N GLU A 20 25.62 -18.87 9.69
CA GLU A 20 26.50 -19.47 8.70
C GLU A 20 26.96 -18.41 7.68
N ASP A 21 26.06 -17.56 7.19
CA ASP A 21 26.41 -16.46 6.29
C ASP A 21 27.43 -15.49 6.94
N VAL A 22 27.21 -15.13 8.20
CA VAL A 22 28.11 -14.24 8.95
C VAL A 22 29.46 -14.91 9.19
N THR A 23 29.46 -16.19 9.57
CA THR A 23 30.69 -16.96 9.78
C THR A 23 31.48 -17.09 8.48
N ASN A 24 30.81 -17.46 7.38
CA ASN A 24 31.41 -17.54 6.05
C ASN A 24 31.99 -16.19 5.63
N PHE A 25 31.29 -15.09 5.90
CA PHE A 25 31.79 -13.74 5.64
C PHE A 25 33.05 -13.42 6.43
N MET A 26 33.09 -13.73 7.73
CA MET A 26 34.28 -13.55 8.58
C MET A 26 35.50 -14.30 8.03
N LEU A 27 35.28 -15.49 7.45
CA LEU A 27 36.35 -16.35 6.93
C LEU A 27 36.92 -15.90 5.58
N ILE A 28 36.30 -14.94 4.88
CA ILE A 28 36.77 -14.46 3.57
C ILE A 28 38.16 -13.82 3.68
N ASN A 29 38.35 -12.90 4.63
CA ASN A 29 39.64 -12.26 4.91
C ASN A 29 39.64 -11.52 6.25
N LYS A 30 40.82 -11.05 6.68
CA LYS A 30 41.03 -10.30 7.93
C LYS A 30 40.13 -9.06 8.05
N SER A 31 39.91 -8.31 6.98
CA SER A 31 39.09 -7.11 7.00
C SER A 31 37.61 -7.42 7.24
N CYS A 32 37.10 -8.53 6.67
CA CYS A 32 35.74 -9.00 6.91
C CYS A 32 35.55 -9.48 8.36
N HIS A 33 36.53 -10.21 8.90
CA HIS A 33 36.57 -10.57 10.31
C HIS A 33 36.53 -9.34 11.22
N GLU A 34 37.42 -8.37 10.98
CA GLU A 34 37.46 -7.11 11.74
C GLU A 34 36.16 -6.29 11.61
N ALA A 35 35.53 -6.30 10.43
CA ALA A 35 34.26 -5.61 10.22
C ALA A 35 33.16 -6.18 11.12
N VAL A 36 33.03 -7.51 11.22
CA VAL A 36 32.07 -8.17 12.12
C VAL A 36 32.42 -7.91 13.58
N GLN A 37 33.69 -8.06 13.95
CA GLN A 37 34.15 -7.87 15.33
C GLN A 37 33.95 -6.44 15.84
N THR A 38 33.95 -5.44 14.95
CA THR A 38 33.74 -4.03 15.30
C THR A 38 32.32 -3.52 15.04
N MET A 39 31.37 -4.43 14.79
CA MET A 39 29.95 -4.08 14.72
C MET A 39 29.40 -3.81 16.12
N TYR A 40 28.68 -2.70 16.25
CA TYR A 40 27.99 -2.33 17.49
C TYR A 40 26.55 -2.85 17.55
N ILE A 41 26.06 -3.44 16.45
CA ILE A 41 24.72 -4.00 16.31
C ILE A 41 24.80 -5.34 15.56
N ASN A 42 23.93 -6.29 15.87
CA ASN A 42 23.83 -7.56 15.12
C ASN A 42 23.03 -7.38 13.82
N THR A 43 23.06 -8.41 12.96
CA THR A 43 22.22 -8.40 11.74
C THR A 43 20.74 -8.48 12.11
N TYR A 44 19.88 -7.92 11.26
CA TYR A 44 18.45 -7.81 11.53
C TYR A 44 17.73 -9.16 11.67
N ASN A 45 18.27 -10.20 11.04
CA ASN A 45 17.60 -11.50 10.91
C ASN A 45 18.18 -12.59 11.82
N LEU A 46 19.42 -12.47 12.30
CA LEU A 46 20.04 -13.49 13.17
C LEU A 46 19.23 -13.77 14.43
N SER A 47 18.66 -12.72 15.02
CA SER A 47 17.85 -12.80 16.22
C SER A 47 16.62 -13.71 16.10
N GLN A 48 16.19 -14.04 14.88
CA GLN A 48 15.02 -14.88 14.63
C GLN A 48 15.32 -16.37 14.76
N THR A 49 16.55 -16.78 14.45
CA THR A 49 16.92 -18.20 14.26
C THR A 49 18.07 -18.64 15.17
N VAL A 50 18.80 -17.69 15.77
CA VAL A 50 20.03 -17.94 16.53
C VAL A 50 19.86 -17.54 18.00
N ALA A 51 20.47 -18.31 18.90
CA ALA A 51 20.49 -17.99 20.32
C ALA A 51 21.29 -16.70 20.58
N ILE A 52 20.92 -15.98 21.63
CA ILE A 52 21.49 -14.67 21.95
C ILE A 52 22.96 -14.80 22.35
N GLU A 53 23.28 -15.88 23.05
CA GLU A 53 24.63 -16.24 23.47
C GLU A 53 25.57 -16.35 22.26
N ASP A 54 25.11 -16.99 21.18
CA ASP A 54 25.89 -17.16 19.96
C ASP A 54 26.08 -15.82 19.21
N ILE A 55 25.07 -14.95 19.25
CA ILE A 55 25.16 -13.60 18.68
C ILE A 55 26.21 -12.78 19.44
N ILE A 56 26.17 -12.78 20.76
CA ILE A 56 27.14 -12.04 21.60
C ILE A 56 28.56 -12.58 21.38
N TYR A 57 28.70 -13.89 21.23
CA TYR A 57 29.99 -14.53 20.97
C TYR A 57 30.62 -14.06 19.64
N ILE A 58 29.81 -13.83 18.61
CA ILE A 58 30.29 -13.42 17.29
C ILE A 58 30.53 -11.91 17.20
N PHE A 59 29.66 -11.12 17.83
CA PHE A 59 29.75 -9.66 17.84
C PHE A 59 30.39 -9.17 19.14
N LEU A 60 31.71 -9.29 19.28
CA LEU A 60 32.39 -9.00 20.56
C LEU A 60 32.24 -7.54 21.04
N ASN A 61 32.06 -6.59 20.13
CA ASN A 61 31.84 -5.16 20.46
C ASN A 61 30.36 -4.75 20.43
N LEU A 62 29.43 -5.70 20.56
CA LEU A 62 28.00 -5.42 20.49
C LEU A 62 27.58 -4.44 21.60
N GLN A 63 27.07 -3.28 21.20
CA GLN A 63 26.51 -2.29 22.13
C GLN A 63 24.99 -2.33 22.15
N THR A 64 24.38 -2.59 21.00
CA THR A 64 22.93 -2.65 20.80
C THR A 64 22.55 -3.99 20.22
N LEU A 65 21.68 -4.70 20.91
CA LEU A 65 21.16 -5.99 20.49
C LEU A 65 19.76 -5.79 19.89
N TYR A 66 19.64 -6.03 18.59
CA TYR A 66 18.41 -5.90 17.81
C TYR A 66 17.69 -7.24 17.68
N PHE A 67 16.42 -7.29 18.09
CA PHE A 67 15.56 -8.46 18.01
C PHE A 67 14.31 -8.23 17.17
N ASN A 68 14.02 -9.17 16.27
CA ASN A 68 12.75 -9.19 15.53
C ASN A 68 11.76 -10.28 15.98
N SER A 69 12.24 -11.31 16.70
CA SER A 69 11.40 -12.32 17.36
C SER A 69 12.23 -13.12 18.39
N PHE A 70 11.55 -13.85 19.28
CA PHE A 70 12.19 -14.87 20.12
C PHE A 70 11.86 -16.26 19.60
N SER A 71 12.87 -17.08 19.31
CA SER A 71 12.71 -18.53 19.17
C SER A 71 12.48 -19.20 20.54
N SER A 72 12.99 -18.61 21.62
CA SER A 72 12.80 -19.06 23.00
C SER A 72 12.81 -17.90 24.01
N CYS A 73 12.16 -18.06 25.17
CA CYS A 73 12.13 -17.03 26.20
C CYS A 73 13.55 -16.88 26.78
N PRO A 74 14.15 -15.68 26.72
CA PRO A 74 15.54 -15.50 27.15
C PRO A 74 15.62 -15.79 28.65
N LYS A 75 16.41 -16.79 29.01
CA LYS A 75 16.77 -17.02 30.41
C LYS A 75 17.68 -15.88 30.86
N LYS A 76 17.77 -15.64 32.17
CA LYS A 76 18.69 -14.64 32.73
C LYS A 76 20.10 -14.93 32.21
N PHE A 77 20.58 -14.13 31.26
CA PHE A 77 21.96 -14.26 30.78
C PHE A 77 22.90 -13.89 31.92
N SER A 78 23.97 -14.66 32.09
CA SER A 78 25.07 -14.25 32.97
C SER A 78 25.93 -13.24 32.22
N SER A 79 25.45 -12.02 32.02
CA SER A 79 26.40 -10.97 31.69
C SER A 79 25.90 -9.57 32.07
N ASP A 80 26.81 -8.88 32.73
CA ASP A 80 26.86 -7.42 32.79
C ASP A 80 27.20 -6.80 31.41
N ASP A 81 27.36 -7.64 30.37
CA ASP A 81 27.97 -7.29 29.07
C ASP A 81 26.99 -6.92 27.94
N ILE A 82 25.67 -6.93 28.16
CA ILE A 82 24.70 -6.45 27.15
C ILE A 82 24.26 -5.01 27.51
N PRO A 83 24.67 -3.97 26.77
CA PRO A 83 24.40 -2.59 27.18
C PRO A 83 23.04 -2.04 26.71
N LEU A 84 22.50 -2.45 25.55
CA LEU A 84 21.27 -1.86 24.97
C LEU A 84 20.44 -2.89 24.16
N ILE A 85 19.11 -2.78 24.19
CA ILE A 85 18.17 -3.66 23.46
C ILE A 85 17.17 -2.81 22.62
N GLU A 86 17.06 -3.11 21.32
CA GLU A 86 16.02 -2.62 20.41
C GLU A 86 15.17 -3.79 19.89
N GLN A 87 13.83 -3.70 19.93
CA GLN A 87 12.99 -4.89 19.68
C GLN A 87 11.67 -4.63 18.94
N SER A 88 11.26 -5.62 18.13
CA SER A 88 9.91 -5.91 17.66
C SER A 88 9.40 -7.30 18.14
N LEU A 89 8.39 -7.36 19.02
CA LEU A 89 7.50 -8.51 19.37
C LEU A 89 7.90 -9.65 20.39
N LYS A 90 6.85 -10.10 21.13
CA LYS A 90 6.41 -11.14 22.12
C LYS A 90 7.13 -11.24 23.47
N MET A 91 6.64 -10.55 24.51
CA MET A 91 7.29 -10.53 25.83
C MET A 91 6.42 -10.50 27.09
N GLU A 92 5.19 -11.03 27.08
CA GLU A 92 4.38 -11.04 28.32
C GLU A 92 5.12 -11.63 29.54
N ASN A 93 6.05 -12.57 29.32
CA ASN A 93 6.82 -13.19 30.40
C ASN A 93 8.16 -12.50 30.66
N THR A 94 8.83 -11.97 29.64
CA THR A 94 10.16 -11.37 29.82
C THR A 94 10.11 -9.97 30.42
N LEU A 95 9.06 -9.18 30.11
CA LEU A 95 8.80 -7.88 30.75
C LEU A 95 8.48 -8.01 32.25
N LYS A 96 8.09 -9.21 32.72
CA LYS A 96 7.87 -9.50 34.14
C LYS A 96 9.17 -9.78 34.91
N THR A 97 10.29 -9.99 34.22
CA THR A 97 11.58 -10.26 34.87
C THR A 97 12.20 -8.98 35.44
N LYS A 98 13.02 -9.09 36.48
CA LYS A 98 13.69 -7.92 37.08
C LYS A 98 14.89 -7.42 36.26
N TRP A 99 15.51 -8.29 35.46
CA TRP A 99 16.77 -8.00 34.76
C TRP A 99 16.57 -7.32 33.39
N PHE A 100 15.45 -7.63 32.72
CA PHE A 100 15.23 -7.19 31.34
C PHE A 100 14.83 -5.71 31.24
N PRO A 101 13.76 -5.22 31.94
CA PRO A 101 13.28 -3.86 31.75
C PRO A 101 14.32 -2.73 31.96
N PRO A 102 15.25 -2.79 32.94
CA PRO A 102 16.27 -1.75 33.13
C PRO A 102 17.29 -1.62 31.99
N LYS A 103 17.46 -2.64 31.15
CA LYS A 103 18.41 -2.66 30.03
C LYS A 103 17.80 -2.23 28.70
N VAL A 104 16.47 -2.13 28.65
CA VAL A 104 15.77 -1.69 27.45
C VAL A 104 15.82 -0.16 27.37
N ARG A 105 16.13 0.39 26.20
CA ARG A 105 16.07 1.84 25.95
C ARG A 105 15.04 2.23 24.88
N LYS A 106 14.67 1.28 24.02
CA LYS A 106 13.70 1.50 22.94
C LYS A 106 12.91 0.22 22.66
N ILE A 107 11.60 0.28 22.82
CA ILE A 107 10.70 -0.82 22.48
C ILE A 107 9.79 -0.38 21.35
N ARG A 108 9.73 -1.15 20.26
CA ARG A 108 8.71 -1.00 19.23
C ARG A 108 7.64 -2.07 19.44
N LEU A 109 6.53 -1.70 20.06
CA LEU A 109 5.41 -2.59 20.31
C LEU A 109 4.54 -2.69 19.05
N PHE A 110 4.23 -3.92 18.62
CA PHE A 110 3.29 -4.17 17.52
C PHE A 110 1.97 -4.65 18.10
N THR A 111 0.89 -4.25 17.44
CA THR A 111 -0.51 -4.36 17.89
C THR A 111 -0.94 -5.74 18.35
N ASN A 112 -0.43 -6.80 17.73
CA ASN A 112 -0.94 -8.16 17.95
C ASN A 112 -0.74 -8.67 19.39
N GLU A 113 0.09 -8.00 20.18
CA GLU A 113 0.58 -8.52 21.46
C GLU A 113 -0.03 -7.88 22.66
N VAL A 114 -0.47 -6.63 22.52
CA VAL A 114 -1.25 -5.98 23.57
C VAL A 114 -2.71 -6.42 23.46
N LEU A 115 -3.19 -6.85 22.28
CA LEU A 115 -4.61 -6.69 21.96
C LEU A 115 -5.57 -7.84 22.27
N ILE A 116 -5.21 -9.10 22.52
CA ILE A 116 -6.27 -10.13 22.64
C ILE A 116 -7.17 -9.91 23.89
N SER A 117 -6.60 -9.46 25.01
CA SER A 117 -7.38 -9.05 26.19
C SER A 117 -7.76 -7.57 26.20
N PHE A 118 -6.95 -6.69 25.59
CA PHE A 118 -7.19 -5.25 25.54
C PHE A 118 -8.24 -4.83 24.50
N TYR A 119 -8.33 -5.51 23.35
CA TYR A 119 -9.22 -5.15 22.24
C TYR A 119 -10.70 -5.38 22.60
N VAL A 120 -11.02 -6.43 23.36
CA VAL A 120 -12.39 -6.72 23.80
C VAL A 120 -12.90 -5.63 24.75
N LYS A 121 -12.05 -5.16 25.68
CA LYS A 121 -12.38 -4.03 26.57
C LYS A 121 -12.36 -2.69 25.83
N PHE A 122 -11.34 -2.41 25.04
CA PHE A 122 -11.18 -1.14 24.31
C PHE A 122 -12.28 -0.92 23.27
N LYS A 123 -12.68 -1.95 22.51
CA LYS A 123 -13.83 -1.86 21.58
C LYS A 123 -15.12 -1.48 22.33
N SER A 124 -15.31 -1.98 23.54
CA SER A 124 -16.45 -1.61 24.39
C SER A 124 -16.38 -0.17 24.91
N TYR A 125 -15.18 0.33 25.22
CA TYR A 125 -14.94 1.72 25.65
C TYR A 125 -15.02 2.72 24.49
N PHE A 126 -14.48 2.37 23.33
CA PHE A 126 -14.51 3.18 22.13
C PHE A 126 -15.95 3.44 21.65
N ASN A 127 -16.80 2.41 21.77
CA ASN A 127 -18.24 2.54 21.53
C ASN A 127 -18.97 3.46 22.54
N ARG A 128 -18.33 3.77 23.67
CA ARG A 128 -18.82 4.60 24.79
C ARG A 128 -18.13 5.98 24.89
N ILE A 129 -17.25 6.35 23.94
CA ILE A 129 -16.74 7.75 23.80
C ILE A 129 -17.83 8.63 23.16
N LYS A 130 -19.10 8.43 23.53
CA LYS A 130 -20.26 9.20 23.05
C LYS A 130 -20.63 10.32 24.03
N ASP A 131 -19.94 10.42 25.17
CA ASP A 131 -20.30 11.21 26.33
C ASP A 131 -19.02 11.47 27.16
N ASP A 132 -18.89 12.63 27.81
CA ASP A 132 -17.68 13.06 28.56
C ASP A 132 -17.16 12.03 29.59
N LYS A 133 -17.99 11.05 29.96
CA LYS A 133 -17.64 9.88 30.78
C LYS A 133 -16.66 8.91 30.11
N GLY A 134 -16.62 8.84 28.78
CA GLY A 134 -15.69 7.98 28.02
C GLY A 134 -14.23 8.40 28.15
N SER A 135 -13.96 9.71 28.31
CA SER A 135 -12.62 10.26 28.55
C SER A 135 -12.06 9.83 29.92
N ALA A 136 -12.89 9.82 30.96
CA ALA A 136 -12.52 9.31 32.28
C ALA A 136 -12.21 7.80 32.24
N GLN A 137 -13.01 7.02 31.51
CA GLN A 137 -12.79 5.57 31.38
C GLN A 137 -11.56 5.21 30.54
N LEU A 138 -11.21 6.01 29.51
CA LEU A 138 -9.94 5.90 28.78
C LEU A 138 -8.75 6.14 29.71
N LYS A 139 -8.80 7.20 30.53
CA LYS A 139 -7.77 7.49 31.54
C LYS A 139 -7.64 6.33 32.54
N ASP A 140 -8.74 5.77 33.02
CA ASP A 140 -8.74 4.59 33.91
C ASP A 140 -8.19 3.32 33.23
N PHE A 141 -8.49 3.13 31.94
CA PHE A 141 -7.97 2.00 31.15
C PHE A 141 -6.44 2.05 31.00
N PHE A 142 -5.87 3.23 30.74
CA PHE A 142 -4.42 3.43 30.67
C PHE A 142 -3.74 3.44 32.05
N ASN A 143 -4.50 3.66 33.13
CA ASN A 143 -4.05 3.53 34.53
C ASN A 143 -3.96 2.08 35.03
N THR A 144 -4.10 1.07 34.17
CA THR A 144 -3.93 -0.32 34.57
C THR A 144 -2.49 -0.60 35.03
N LYS A 145 -2.33 -1.22 36.21
CA LYS A 145 -1.03 -1.52 36.86
C LYS A 145 0.01 -2.20 35.95
N SER A 146 -0.45 -2.93 34.93
CA SER A 146 0.39 -3.62 33.94
C SER A 146 1.08 -2.64 32.98
N LEU A 147 0.39 -1.58 32.54
CA LEU A 147 0.96 -0.53 31.69
C LEU A 147 1.93 0.36 32.48
N GLN A 148 1.57 0.73 33.71
CA GLN A 148 2.41 1.53 34.60
C GLN A 148 3.78 0.89 34.88
N LYS A 149 3.87 -0.45 34.99
CA LYS A 149 5.15 -1.16 35.18
C LYS A 149 6.12 -1.03 34.00
N ILE A 150 5.60 -0.87 32.80
CA ILE A 150 6.39 -0.76 31.56
C ILE A 150 6.71 0.71 31.28
N THR A 151 5.76 1.62 31.49
CA THR A 151 5.92 3.06 31.25
C THR A 151 6.69 3.80 32.36
N HIS A 152 6.92 3.19 33.53
CA HIS A 152 7.78 3.70 34.60
C HIS A 152 9.24 3.25 34.53
N ASN A 153 9.67 2.61 33.43
CA ASN A 153 11.10 2.50 33.19
C ASN A 153 11.61 3.81 32.59
N ASP A 154 12.29 4.64 33.40
CA ASP A 154 12.89 5.92 32.99
C ASP A 154 13.86 5.80 31.80
N ASN A 155 14.22 4.57 31.48
CA ASN A 155 15.12 4.17 30.43
C ASN A 155 14.46 4.05 29.04
N VAL A 156 13.15 3.80 28.94
CA VAL A 156 12.47 3.57 27.66
C VAL A 156 11.54 4.73 27.32
N ASN A 157 11.85 5.43 26.23
CA ASN A 157 10.93 6.40 25.66
C ASN A 157 9.87 5.67 24.83
N PHE A 158 8.63 5.84 25.25
CA PHE A 158 7.47 5.40 24.50
C PHE A 158 6.94 6.58 23.69
N HIS A 159 6.46 6.32 22.47
CA HIS A 159 5.91 7.36 21.61
C HIS A 159 4.44 7.04 21.29
N VAL A 160 3.62 8.09 21.31
CA VAL A 160 2.20 8.01 21.01
C VAL A 160 2.00 7.94 19.51
N GLN A 161 1.35 6.87 19.03
CA GLN A 161 1.00 6.72 17.62
C GLN A 161 -0.49 6.99 17.35
N PHE A 162 -1.24 7.36 18.39
CA PHE A 162 -2.65 7.73 18.31
C PHE A 162 -2.92 9.04 19.08
N LEU A 163 -3.23 10.09 18.33
CA LEU A 163 -3.46 11.44 18.82
C LEU A 163 -4.94 11.80 18.75
N ALA A 164 -5.46 12.19 19.91
CA ALA A 164 -6.77 12.76 20.12
C ALA A 164 -6.64 13.77 21.29
N LYS A 165 -7.59 14.71 21.43
CA LYS A 165 -7.54 15.69 22.53
C LYS A 165 -7.42 15.02 23.91
N GLU A 166 -8.05 13.86 24.06
CA GLU A 166 -8.06 13.04 25.25
C GLU A 166 -6.69 12.41 25.55
N THR A 167 -5.80 12.35 24.56
CA THR A 167 -4.52 11.65 24.63
C THR A 167 -3.30 12.56 24.61
N MET A 168 -3.47 13.87 24.43
CA MET A 168 -2.37 14.85 24.33
C MET A 168 -1.38 14.84 25.51
N GLY A 169 -1.84 14.48 26.72
CA GLY A 169 -0.98 14.40 27.92
C GLY A 169 -0.36 13.03 28.16
N MET A 170 -0.62 12.04 27.29
CA MET A 170 -0.15 10.67 27.50
C MET A 170 1.25 10.51 26.91
N LYS A 171 2.14 9.89 27.68
CA LYS A 171 3.50 9.55 27.19
C LYS A 171 3.49 8.35 26.23
N TYR A 172 2.43 7.54 26.25
CA TYR A 172 2.36 6.33 25.43
C TYR A 172 0.92 5.96 25.09
N ILE A 173 0.68 5.69 23.80
CA ILE A 173 -0.49 4.95 23.33
C ILE A 173 -0.04 4.05 22.17
N PRO A 174 -0.20 2.72 22.30
CA PRO A 174 0.08 1.82 21.19
C PRO A 174 -0.79 2.21 20.00
N ASP A 175 -0.23 2.17 18.80
CA ASP A 175 -1.06 2.10 17.61
C ASP A 175 -2.03 0.91 17.78
N PHE A 176 -3.32 1.13 17.51
CA PHE A 176 -4.35 0.10 17.47
C PHE A 176 -4.65 -0.25 15.99
N CYS A 177 -3.65 -0.71 15.24
CA CYS A 177 -3.85 -1.27 13.91
C CYS A 177 -4.54 -2.63 13.98
N THR A 178 -5.73 -2.70 13.40
CA THR A 178 -6.47 -3.94 13.17
C THR A 178 -5.67 -4.88 12.27
N LEU A 179 -5.48 -6.10 12.76
CA LEU A 179 -4.80 -7.30 12.25
C LEU A 179 -4.85 -7.69 10.75
N LYS A 180 -5.33 -6.87 9.81
CA LYS A 180 -5.68 -7.35 8.46
C LYS A 180 -4.95 -6.76 7.26
N SER A 181 -3.99 -5.86 7.44
CA SER A 181 -3.18 -5.45 6.30
C SER A 181 -1.74 -5.33 6.77
N GLN A 182 -0.98 -6.36 6.44
CA GLN A 182 0.46 -6.28 6.35
C GLN A 182 0.70 -6.01 4.85
N PHE A 183 1.54 -5.03 4.52
CA PHE A 183 2.07 -4.72 3.18
C PHE A 183 1.53 -3.47 2.45
N ASN A 184 1.22 -2.37 3.15
CA ASN A 184 1.04 -1.07 2.49
C ASN A 184 1.78 0.08 3.19
N ASP A 185 2.43 0.96 2.43
CA ASP A 185 3.18 2.12 2.95
C ASP A 185 2.31 3.10 3.77
N PHE A 186 0.98 3.00 3.67
CA PHE A 186 0.02 3.77 4.47
C PHE A 186 -0.28 3.18 5.85
N GLU A 187 0.38 2.08 6.26
CA GLU A 187 0.07 1.38 7.52
C GLU A 187 0.89 1.88 8.70
N ARG A 188 2.03 2.53 8.48
CA ARG A 188 2.94 3.03 9.53
C ARG A 188 2.82 4.53 9.72
N LEU A 189 1.62 4.99 10.03
CA LEU A 189 1.30 6.40 10.14
C LEU A 189 0.78 6.73 11.54
N VAL A 190 1.10 7.93 12.03
CA VAL A 190 0.50 8.44 13.26
C VAL A 190 -0.98 8.68 13.01
N LYS A 191 -1.82 8.03 13.80
CA LYS A 191 -3.27 8.16 13.74
C LYS A 191 -3.68 9.45 14.45
N VAL A 192 -4.35 10.33 13.71
CA VAL A 192 -4.79 11.64 14.19
C VAL A 192 -6.31 11.68 14.12
N MET A 193 -6.97 11.80 15.26
CA MET A 193 -8.40 12.07 15.30
C MET A 193 -8.67 13.49 14.80
N SER A 194 -9.80 13.66 14.12
CA SER A 194 -10.24 14.97 13.60
C SER A 194 -10.47 16.04 14.68
N ASN A 195 -10.48 15.68 15.97
CA ASN A 195 -10.56 16.65 17.07
C ASN A 195 -9.20 17.33 17.38
N MET A 196 -8.11 16.97 16.70
CA MET A 196 -6.76 17.51 16.89
C MET A 196 -6.48 18.84 16.17
N ASN A 197 -7.51 19.52 15.67
CA ASN A 197 -7.38 20.85 15.03
C ASN A 197 -6.65 21.83 15.97
N GLY A 198 -5.65 22.56 15.45
CA GLY A 198 -4.83 23.51 16.21
C GLY A 198 -3.72 22.91 17.08
N HIS A 199 -3.45 21.61 16.94
CA HIS A 199 -2.39 20.90 17.67
C HIS A 199 -1.33 20.29 16.73
N GLU A 200 -1.00 21.00 15.65
CA GLU A 200 -0.12 20.54 14.58
C GLU A 200 1.30 20.27 15.05
N GLU A 201 1.81 21.04 16.03
CA GLU A 201 3.13 20.81 16.62
C GLU A 201 3.22 19.45 17.32
N ILE A 202 2.15 19.04 18.01
CA ILE A 202 2.08 17.72 18.67
C ILE A 202 2.08 16.60 17.62
N ILE A 203 1.35 16.81 16.52
CA ILE A 203 1.31 15.88 15.40
C ILE A 203 2.71 15.74 14.78
N GLU A 204 3.39 16.86 14.51
CA GLU A 204 4.74 16.88 13.93
C GLU A 204 5.75 16.14 14.82
N ASN A 205 5.74 16.43 16.13
CA ASN A 205 6.62 15.78 17.09
C ASN A 205 6.33 14.28 17.20
N ALA A 206 5.05 13.88 17.19
CA ALA A 206 4.70 12.46 17.21
C ALA A 206 5.21 11.74 15.96
N VAL A 207 5.12 12.33 14.77
CA VAL A 207 5.66 11.74 13.53
C VAL A 207 7.18 11.61 13.61
N LYS A 208 7.85 12.68 14.01
CA LYS A 208 9.31 12.73 14.20
C LYS A 208 9.81 11.66 15.17
N ASP A 209 9.17 11.57 16.34
CA ASP A 209 9.62 10.71 17.42
C ASP A 209 9.25 9.23 17.22
N SER A 210 8.14 8.97 16.52
CA SER A 210 7.68 7.59 16.22
C SER A 210 8.39 6.93 15.03
N PHE A 211 9.28 7.65 14.34
CA PHE A 211 9.92 7.23 13.08
C PHE A 211 8.89 6.84 12.00
N CYS A 212 7.70 7.42 12.07
CA CYS A 212 6.69 7.33 11.02
C CYS A 212 6.99 8.35 9.92
N SER A 213 6.56 8.07 8.69
CA SER A 213 6.72 8.99 7.55
C SER A 213 5.49 9.87 7.33
N GLY A 214 4.48 9.80 8.21
CA GLY A 214 3.26 10.56 7.99
C GLY A 214 2.12 10.24 8.93
N ILE A 215 0.92 10.67 8.52
CA ILE A 215 -0.29 10.67 9.36
C ILE A 215 -1.51 10.07 8.66
N VAL A 216 -2.41 9.51 9.46
CA VAL A 216 -3.79 9.19 9.06
C VAL A 216 -4.71 10.08 9.85
N VAL A 217 -5.33 11.06 9.19
CA VAL A 217 -6.43 11.83 9.78
C VAL A 217 -7.72 11.08 9.51
N PHE A 218 -8.36 10.60 10.57
CA PHE A 218 -9.57 9.82 10.40
C PHE A 218 -10.62 10.12 11.46
N ARG A 219 -11.86 9.84 11.07
CA ARG A 219 -12.94 9.58 12.02
C ARG A 219 -13.29 8.10 11.98
N PRO A 220 -13.43 7.45 13.14
CA PRO A 220 -14.02 6.12 13.19
C PRO A 220 -15.42 6.18 12.57
N PRO A 221 -15.76 5.29 11.63
CA PRO A 221 -17.11 5.25 11.10
C PRO A 221 -18.07 5.02 12.27
N LYS A 222 -19.10 5.87 12.40
CA LYS A 222 -20.19 5.56 13.32
C LYS A 222 -20.79 4.23 12.87
N GLN A 223 -20.92 3.27 13.79
CA GLN A 223 -21.50 1.97 13.46
C GLN A 223 -22.84 2.17 12.76
N LEU A 224 -23.08 1.36 11.72
CA LEU A 224 -24.42 1.17 11.18
C LEU A 224 -25.35 0.88 12.36
N PHE A 225 -26.35 1.73 12.57
CA PHE A 225 -27.35 1.46 13.59
C PHE A 225 -28.45 0.62 12.95
N TRP A 226 -28.90 -0.37 13.71
CA TRP A 226 -30.04 -1.19 13.31
C TRP A 226 -31.30 -0.41 13.70
N ASP A 227 -32.11 -0.01 12.72
CA ASP A 227 -33.35 0.76 12.93
C ASP A 227 -34.61 -0.12 13.04
N GLY A 228 -34.43 -1.45 13.01
CA GLY A 228 -35.53 -2.42 12.95
C GLY A 228 -35.83 -2.93 11.54
N ASN A 229 -35.40 -2.21 10.49
CA ASN A 229 -35.60 -2.55 9.08
C ASN A 229 -34.29 -2.85 8.33
N GLY A 230 -33.15 -2.56 8.94
CA GLY A 230 -31.84 -2.93 8.44
C GLY A 230 -30.72 -2.15 9.13
N TYR A 231 -29.49 -2.41 8.71
CA TYR A 231 -28.36 -1.56 9.05
C TYR A 231 -28.38 -0.31 8.18
N GLN A 232 -28.68 0.86 8.78
CA GLN A 232 -28.66 2.14 8.07
C GLN A 232 -27.29 2.80 8.18
N ASP A 233 -26.84 3.43 7.10
CA ASP A 233 -25.73 4.38 7.14
C ASP A 233 -26.09 5.55 8.06
N ASP A 234 -25.19 5.90 8.98
CA ASP A 234 -25.42 7.05 9.86
C ASP A 234 -25.45 8.35 9.02
N PRO A 235 -26.55 9.14 9.04
CA PRO A 235 -26.63 10.37 8.27
C PRO A 235 -25.58 11.42 8.68
N TYR A 236 -24.93 11.24 9.84
CA TYR A 236 -23.82 12.04 10.35
C TYR A 236 -22.45 11.39 10.15
N LYS A 237 -22.30 10.46 9.19
CA LYS A 237 -21.04 9.78 8.85
C LYS A 237 -19.85 10.74 8.68
N TYR A 238 -20.10 11.98 8.25
CA TYR A 238 -19.08 13.01 7.97
C TYR A 238 -19.05 14.19 8.97
N ALA A 239 -19.58 14.05 10.18
CA ALA A 239 -19.92 15.21 11.02
C ALA A 239 -18.78 15.83 11.85
N VAL A 240 -17.50 15.73 11.45
CA VAL A 240 -16.43 16.50 12.12
C VAL A 240 -15.54 17.10 11.04
N ASP A 241 -15.43 18.42 11.13
CA ASP A 241 -14.58 19.24 10.30
C ASP A 241 -13.12 19.08 10.71
N VAL A 242 -12.29 18.73 9.73
CA VAL A 242 -10.84 18.80 9.84
C VAL A 242 -10.41 20.20 9.45
N ASN A 243 -9.80 20.90 10.41
CA ASN A 243 -9.07 22.15 10.20
C ASN A 243 -7.63 21.95 10.69
N LEU A 244 -6.72 21.59 9.78
CA LEU A 244 -5.31 21.35 10.11
C LEU A 244 -4.39 22.11 9.16
N ASN A 245 -3.37 22.76 9.71
CA ASN A 245 -2.34 23.43 8.91
C ASN A 245 -0.96 22.80 9.12
N ILE A 246 -0.62 21.83 8.27
CA ILE A 246 0.67 21.12 8.29
C ILE A 246 1.55 21.47 7.08
N LEU A 247 1.33 22.65 6.46
CA LEU A 247 2.04 23.10 5.26
C LEU A 247 3.57 23.11 5.44
N ASN A 248 4.02 23.57 6.61
CA ASN A 248 5.42 23.74 6.97
C ASN A 248 6.05 22.49 7.60
N SER A 249 5.33 21.36 7.63
CA SER A 249 5.86 20.11 8.18
C SER A 249 7.08 19.64 7.39
N GLU A 250 8.13 19.26 8.13
CA GLU A 250 9.35 18.72 7.54
C GLU A 250 9.37 17.19 7.55
N ASN A 251 8.61 16.56 8.46
CA ASN A 251 8.65 15.13 8.71
C ASN A 251 7.48 14.36 8.06
N ILE A 252 6.38 15.03 7.71
CA ILE A 252 5.22 14.38 7.09
C ILE A 252 5.43 14.29 5.57
N ARG A 253 5.58 13.06 5.08
CA ARG A 253 5.70 12.70 3.64
C ARG A 253 4.49 11.93 3.12
N VAL A 254 3.68 11.38 4.03
CA VAL A 254 2.49 10.58 3.72
C VAL A 254 1.29 11.12 4.48
N VAL A 255 0.17 11.32 3.78
CA VAL A 255 -1.10 11.73 4.41
C VAL A 255 -2.20 10.80 3.92
N SER A 256 -2.97 10.26 4.86
CA SER A 256 -4.21 9.55 4.57
C SER A 256 -5.37 10.26 5.27
N LEU A 257 -6.43 10.53 4.53
CA LEU A 257 -7.68 11.10 5.01
C LEU A 257 -8.78 10.05 4.89
N LYS A 258 -9.52 9.79 5.98
CA LYS A 258 -10.53 8.74 6.00
C LYS A 258 -11.78 9.12 6.78
N ASN A 259 -12.95 9.09 6.13
CA ASN A 259 -14.25 9.41 6.73
C ASN A 259 -14.27 10.80 7.39
N VAL A 260 -13.75 11.83 6.71
CA VAL A 260 -13.65 13.20 7.27
C VAL A 260 -14.30 14.22 6.35
N ASN A 261 -14.80 15.32 6.93
CA ASN A 261 -15.16 16.51 6.19
C ASN A 261 -14.01 17.53 6.32
N VAL A 262 -13.47 18.00 5.20
CA VAL A 262 -12.35 18.94 5.18
C VAL A 262 -12.87 20.35 4.95
N THR A 263 -12.82 21.18 5.99
CA THR A 263 -13.13 22.61 5.87
C THR A 263 -11.90 23.41 5.48
N GLU A 264 -10.76 23.11 6.10
CA GLU A 264 -9.47 23.74 5.82
C GLU A 264 -8.35 22.72 6.06
N LEU A 265 -7.60 22.34 5.03
CA LEU A 265 -6.43 21.47 5.20
C LEU A 265 -5.29 21.96 4.33
N ALA A 266 -4.25 22.47 4.97
CA ALA A 266 -3.01 22.82 4.29
C ALA A 266 -2.03 21.64 4.40
N LEU A 267 -1.80 20.96 3.27
CA LEU A 267 -0.95 19.78 3.19
C LEU A 267 0.54 20.15 3.08
N PRO A 268 1.48 19.29 3.54
CA PRO A 268 2.91 19.58 3.49
C PRO A 268 3.41 19.71 2.05
N ILE A 269 4.28 20.70 1.77
CA ILE A 269 4.85 20.89 0.41
C ILE A 269 5.66 19.67 -0.04
N LYS A 270 6.31 19.01 0.91
CA LYS A 270 7.14 17.82 0.67
C LYS A 270 6.31 16.52 0.65
N LEU A 271 4.97 16.59 0.57
CA LEU A 271 4.11 15.40 0.53
C LEU A 271 4.39 14.57 -0.73
N GLU A 272 4.62 13.27 -0.54
CA GLU A 272 4.92 12.32 -1.61
C GLU A 272 3.73 11.41 -1.91
N LYS A 273 2.98 11.00 -0.87
CA LYS A 273 1.89 10.04 -0.98
C LYS A 273 0.62 10.58 -0.32
N LEU A 274 -0.49 10.54 -1.05
CA LEU A 274 -1.80 11.01 -0.57
C LEU A 274 -2.86 9.92 -0.76
N LYS A 275 -3.61 9.63 0.30
CA LYS A 275 -4.74 8.69 0.26
C LYS A 275 -6.01 9.38 0.76
N ILE A 276 -7.07 9.35 -0.02
CA ILE A 276 -8.36 9.98 0.27
C ILE A 276 -9.44 8.91 0.18
N GLU A 277 -10.11 8.60 1.29
CA GLU A 277 -11.20 7.62 1.37
C GLU A 277 -12.42 8.23 2.06
N GLU A 278 -13.55 8.29 1.37
CA GLU A 278 -14.82 8.77 1.96
C GLU A 278 -14.65 10.19 2.56
N VAL A 279 -14.13 11.11 1.75
CA VAL A 279 -13.83 12.48 2.19
C VAL A 279 -14.75 13.46 1.48
N THR A 280 -15.33 14.39 2.24
CA THR A 280 -16.04 15.55 1.70
C THR A 280 -15.28 16.83 1.98
N GLY A 281 -15.60 17.90 1.26
CA GLY A 281 -15.00 19.22 1.46
C GLY A 281 -13.84 19.50 0.51
N ASN A 282 -13.26 20.69 0.61
CA ASN A 282 -12.34 21.20 -0.41
C ASN A 282 -10.89 20.93 -0.02
N LEU A 283 -10.17 20.20 -0.87
CA LEU A 283 -8.75 19.94 -0.75
C LEU A 283 -7.98 20.66 -1.85
N LYS A 284 -6.88 21.31 -1.47
CA LYS A 284 -5.96 21.98 -2.40
C LYS A 284 -4.64 21.23 -2.47
N ILE A 285 -4.34 20.66 -3.64
CA ILE A 285 -3.15 19.82 -3.89
C ILE A 285 -2.33 20.25 -5.12
N ASP A 286 -2.69 21.37 -5.74
CA ASP A 286 -2.18 21.87 -7.03
C ASP A 286 -0.65 22.02 -7.10
N LYS A 287 0.03 22.20 -5.96
CA LYS A 287 1.48 22.38 -5.87
C LYS A 287 2.26 21.15 -5.43
N LEU A 288 1.58 20.03 -5.17
CA LEU A 288 2.21 18.84 -4.60
C LEU A 288 2.83 17.96 -5.68
N LYS A 289 4.07 17.50 -5.43
CA LYS A 289 4.80 16.59 -6.31
C LYS A 289 4.63 15.14 -5.86
N LEU A 290 3.40 14.64 -5.98
CA LEU A 290 3.04 13.30 -5.52
C LEU A 290 3.67 12.21 -6.41
N THR A 291 4.17 11.14 -5.78
CA THR A 291 4.54 9.90 -6.46
C THR A 291 3.39 8.89 -6.43
N ARG A 292 2.51 9.00 -5.43
CA ARG A 292 1.31 8.17 -5.29
C ARG A 292 0.10 8.97 -4.88
N ILE A 293 -1.03 8.72 -5.53
CA ILE A 293 -2.34 9.18 -5.05
C ILE A 293 -3.41 8.09 -5.18
N TYR A 294 -4.18 7.92 -4.11
CA TYR A 294 -5.36 7.07 -4.04
C TYR A 294 -6.57 7.92 -3.69
N VAL A 295 -7.65 7.83 -4.47
CA VAL A 295 -8.89 8.57 -4.24
C VAL A 295 -10.09 7.64 -4.37
N LEU A 296 -10.89 7.54 -3.31
CA LEU A 296 -12.15 6.79 -3.27
C LEU A 296 -13.25 7.64 -2.66
N ASN A 297 -14.36 7.78 -3.39
CA ASN A 297 -15.58 8.47 -2.94
C ASN A 297 -15.34 9.90 -2.40
N TYR A 298 -14.42 10.65 -3.01
CA TYR A 298 -14.17 12.05 -2.70
C TYR A 298 -15.25 12.96 -3.28
N LYS A 299 -15.75 13.90 -2.47
CA LYS A 299 -16.77 14.89 -2.86
C LYS A 299 -16.32 16.29 -2.43
N GLY A 300 -15.77 17.05 -3.38
CA GLY A 300 -15.28 18.39 -3.11
C GLY A 300 -14.83 19.11 -4.38
N SER A 301 -14.06 20.18 -4.20
CA SER A 301 -13.39 20.89 -5.29
C SER A 301 -12.47 19.96 -6.09
N PRO A 302 -12.30 20.19 -7.41
CA PRO A 302 -11.39 19.39 -8.23
C PRO A 302 -9.97 19.33 -7.67
N LEU A 303 -9.45 18.12 -7.52
CA LEU A 303 -8.07 17.79 -7.19
C LEU A 303 -7.22 17.91 -8.45
N LEU A 304 -6.32 18.88 -8.45
CA LEU A 304 -5.39 19.15 -9.54
C LEU A 304 -4.09 18.37 -9.30
N VAL A 305 -3.94 17.23 -9.96
CA VAL A 305 -2.81 16.30 -9.77
C VAL A 305 -1.77 16.50 -10.87
N ASN A 306 -0.52 16.79 -10.51
CA ASN A 306 0.58 16.78 -11.48
C ASN A 306 0.98 15.32 -11.78
N ASP A 307 0.92 14.90 -13.05
CA ASP A 307 1.21 13.53 -13.46
C ASP A 307 2.72 13.24 -13.62
N GLU A 308 3.59 14.25 -13.63
CA GLU A 308 5.01 14.11 -13.99
C GLU A 308 5.79 13.16 -13.09
N ASN A 309 5.53 13.17 -11.78
CA ASN A 309 6.22 12.30 -10.81
C ASN A 309 5.40 11.07 -10.42
N LEU A 310 4.15 10.99 -10.87
CA LEU A 310 3.22 9.97 -10.44
C LEU A 310 3.61 8.60 -11.00
N THR A 311 3.82 7.61 -10.13
CA THR A 311 4.09 6.21 -10.49
C THR A 311 2.92 5.29 -10.11
N GLU A 312 2.11 5.71 -9.14
CA GLU A 312 0.93 4.97 -8.67
C GLU A 312 -0.29 5.89 -8.64
N PHE A 313 -1.28 5.58 -9.47
CA PHE A 313 -2.53 6.33 -9.56
C PHE A 313 -3.72 5.40 -9.37
N GLU A 314 -4.57 5.72 -8.39
CA GLU A 314 -5.78 4.95 -8.10
C GLU A 314 -6.94 5.93 -7.88
N CYS A 315 -8.01 5.84 -8.67
CA CYS A 315 -9.17 6.72 -8.55
C CYS A 315 -10.48 5.99 -8.85
N PHE A 316 -11.33 5.91 -7.82
CA PHE A 316 -12.59 5.16 -7.84
C PHE A 316 -13.74 6.07 -7.45
N ASN A 317 -14.78 6.12 -8.29
CA ASN A 317 -16.00 6.88 -8.02
C ASN A 317 -15.74 8.36 -7.69
N SER A 318 -14.66 8.93 -8.22
CA SER A 318 -14.19 10.29 -7.93
C SER A 318 -13.59 10.97 -9.15
N LEU A 319 -13.73 10.39 -10.36
CA LEU A 319 -13.05 10.90 -11.56
C LEU A 319 -13.52 12.29 -12.01
N ASN A 320 -14.72 12.71 -11.60
CA ASN A 320 -15.20 14.08 -11.85
C ASN A 320 -14.49 15.13 -10.97
N CYS A 321 -13.90 14.68 -9.87
CA CYS A 321 -13.23 15.51 -8.88
C CYS A 321 -11.71 15.38 -8.96
N VAL A 322 -11.15 14.63 -9.91
CA VAL A 322 -9.69 14.51 -10.10
C VAL A 322 -9.37 14.93 -11.53
N LYS A 323 -8.37 15.80 -11.71
CA LYS A 323 -7.89 16.22 -13.03
C LYS A 323 -6.38 16.23 -13.03
N PHE A 324 -5.78 15.70 -14.09
CA PHE A 324 -4.34 15.86 -14.29
C PHE A 324 -4.02 17.28 -14.75
N VAL A 325 -2.85 17.78 -14.37
CA VAL A 325 -2.36 19.11 -14.73
C VAL A 325 -0.96 19.00 -15.30
N ARG A 326 -0.73 19.69 -16.44
CA ARG A 326 0.60 19.94 -17.02
C ARG A 326 0.71 21.42 -17.35
N GLU A 327 1.85 22.02 -17.04
CA GLU A 327 2.10 23.46 -17.29
C GLU A 327 0.95 24.34 -16.77
N ASP A 328 0.49 24.04 -15.55
CA ASP A 328 -0.64 24.71 -14.87
C ASP A 328 -2.00 24.64 -15.60
N LYS A 329 -2.13 23.80 -16.63
CA LYS A 329 -3.37 23.59 -17.37
C LYS A 329 -4.02 22.25 -17.02
N PRO A 330 -5.29 22.25 -16.58
CA PRO A 330 -6.01 21.01 -16.33
C PRO A 330 -6.34 20.28 -17.63
N LEU A 331 -6.19 18.97 -17.60
CA LEU A 331 -6.47 18.06 -18.71
C LEU A 331 -7.86 17.44 -18.55
N SER A 332 -8.50 17.13 -19.68
CA SER A 332 -9.77 16.39 -19.73
C SER A 332 -9.58 14.87 -19.84
N VAL A 333 -8.33 14.42 -19.91
CA VAL A 333 -7.93 13.02 -20.09
C VAL A 333 -7.00 12.60 -18.96
N TYR A 334 -7.01 11.30 -18.64
CA TYR A 334 -6.02 10.71 -17.76
C TYR A 334 -4.87 10.17 -18.58
N ILE A 335 -3.65 10.46 -18.15
CA ILE A 335 -2.45 10.07 -18.88
C ILE A 335 -1.86 8.83 -18.21
N VAL A 336 -1.51 7.83 -19.01
CA VAL A 336 -0.79 6.66 -18.52
C VAL A 336 0.42 6.39 -19.38
N ASP A 337 1.55 6.16 -18.72
CA ASP A 337 2.75 5.60 -19.33
C ASP A 337 3.03 4.27 -18.61
N PHE A 338 2.75 3.15 -19.28
CA PHE A 338 2.86 1.80 -18.71
C PHE A 338 4.31 1.33 -18.46
N LYS A 339 5.32 2.11 -18.88
CA LYS A 339 6.73 1.88 -18.50
C LYS A 339 7.11 2.65 -17.24
N LYS A 340 6.44 3.78 -16.99
CA LYS A 340 6.64 4.59 -15.79
C LYS A 340 5.77 4.13 -14.61
N HIS A 341 4.49 3.83 -14.86
CA HIS A 341 3.55 3.48 -13.80
C HIS A 341 3.73 2.04 -13.36
N THR A 342 3.68 1.79 -12.05
CA THR A 342 3.59 0.45 -11.47
C THR A 342 2.13 0.08 -11.19
N ILE A 343 1.31 1.09 -10.87
CA ILE A 343 -0.13 0.98 -10.63
C ILE A 343 -0.85 2.11 -11.37
N PHE A 344 -1.87 1.75 -12.13
CA PHE A 344 -2.83 2.69 -12.70
C PHE A 344 -4.22 2.06 -12.67
N ASP A 345 -5.09 2.53 -11.78
CA ASP A 345 -6.43 1.99 -11.58
C ASP A 345 -7.45 3.10 -11.57
N VAL A 346 -8.28 3.14 -12.60
CA VAL A 346 -9.36 4.12 -12.72
C VAL A 346 -10.65 3.40 -13.00
N TYR A 347 -11.69 3.78 -12.27
CA TYR A 347 -13.01 3.17 -12.44
C TYR A 347 -14.13 4.15 -12.11
N GLN A 348 -15.16 4.13 -12.95
CA GLN A 348 -16.36 4.93 -12.77
C GLN A 348 -17.59 4.22 -13.33
N ASP A 349 -18.58 3.99 -12.47
CA ASP A 349 -19.82 3.30 -12.85
C ASP A 349 -20.61 4.07 -13.93
N THR A 350 -20.69 5.40 -13.77
CA THR A 350 -21.70 6.20 -14.47
C THR A 350 -21.29 6.67 -15.85
N GLN A 351 -19.98 6.82 -16.13
CA GLN A 351 -19.50 7.43 -17.37
C GLN A 351 -18.18 6.80 -17.82
N ASP A 352 -17.89 6.94 -19.11
CA ASP A 352 -16.61 6.51 -19.65
C ASP A 352 -15.50 7.50 -19.28
N VAL A 353 -14.31 6.97 -19.11
CA VAL A 353 -13.07 7.69 -18.82
C VAL A 353 -12.24 7.74 -20.08
N THR A 354 -11.70 8.92 -20.43
CA THR A 354 -10.78 9.04 -21.56
C THR A 354 -9.35 8.86 -21.06
N ILE A 355 -8.67 7.85 -21.59
CA ILE A 355 -7.29 7.49 -21.27
C ILE A 355 -6.41 7.82 -22.46
N ASN A 356 -5.38 8.62 -22.24
CA ASN A 356 -4.32 8.93 -23.18
C ASN A 356 -3.07 8.14 -22.79
N VAL A 357 -2.68 7.19 -23.64
CA VAL A 357 -1.47 6.41 -23.44
C VAL A 357 -0.30 7.18 -24.05
N GLU A 358 0.71 7.44 -23.24
CA GLU A 358 1.93 8.10 -23.64
C GLU A 358 3.15 7.22 -23.36
N ARG A 359 4.21 7.45 -24.13
CA ARG A 359 5.54 6.89 -23.86
C ARG A 359 6.55 8.01 -23.99
N LEU A 360 7.27 8.31 -22.91
CA LEU A 360 8.26 9.41 -22.89
C LEU A 360 7.65 10.74 -23.40
N ARG A 361 6.45 11.08 -22.92
CA ARG A 361 5.66 12.27 -23.32
C ARG A 361 5.22 12.32 -24.79
N LYS A 362 5.34 11.22 -25.53
CA LYS A 362 4.79 11.11 -26.89
C LYS A 362 3.48 10.34 -26.85
N HIS A 363 2.47 10.87 -27.51
CA HIS A 363 1.19 10.20 -27.69
C HIS A 363 1.38 8.85 -28.41
N VAL A 364 0.80 7.79 -27.86
CA VAL A 364 0.76 6.45 -28.44
C VAL A 364 -0.64 6.15 -28.97
N CYS A 365 -1.65 6.26 -28.10
CA CYS A 365 -3.05 6.11 -28.46
C CYS A 365 -3.95 6.78 -27.42
N GLN A 366 -5.22 7.00 -27.77
CA GLN A 366 -6.25 7.42 -26.83
C GLN A 366 -7.47 6.54 -26.98
N PHE A 367 -8.10 6.17 -25.86
CA PHE A 367 -9.33 5.40 -25.87
C PHE A 367 -10.22 5.76 -24.68
N LYS A 368 -11.48 5.31 -24.75
CA LYS A 368 -12.46 5.44 -23.67
C LYS A 368 -12.77 4.08 -23.07
N ALA A 369 -12.99 4.01 -21.77
CA ALA A 369 -13.39 2.79 -21.05
C ALA A 369 -14.13 3.13 -19.75
N LYS A 370 -14.93 2.22 -19.20
CA LYS A 370 -15.51 2.39 -17.84
C LYS A 370 -14.47 2.23 -16.74
N GLY A 371 -13.48 1.40 -16.98
CA GLY A 371 -12.33 1.27 -16.10
C GLY A 371 -11.11 0.68 -16.78
N VAL A 372 -9.94 1.07 -16.27
CA VAL A 372 -8.66 0.52 -16.66
C VAL A 372 -7.88 0.23 -15.40
N LYS A 373 -7.45 -1.01 -15.27
CA LYS A 373 -6.73 -1.53 -14.12
C LYS A 373 -5.39 -2.09 -14.57
N TYR A 374 -4.29 -1.47 -14.19
CA TYR A 374 -2.94 -1.88 -14.54
C TYR A 374 -2.09 -2.09 -13.28
N TYR A 375 -1.52 -3.29 -13.13
CA TYR A 375 -0.69 -3.68 -11.99
C TYR A 375 0.38 -4.66 -12.46
N TYR A 376 1.65 -4.33 -12.23
CA TYR A 376 2.79 -5.24 -12.46
C TYR A 376 2.73 -5.93 -13.84
N HIS A 377 2.67 -5.16 -14.93
CA HIS A 377 2.57 -5.64 -16.32
C HIS A 377 1.28 -6.38 -16.71
N ASN A 378 0.28 -6.44 -15.83
CA ASN A 378 -1.04 -6.96 -16.14
C ASN A 378 -2.03 -5.81 -16.33
N ILE A 379 -2.90 -5.91 -17.33
CA ILE A 379 -3.91 -4.90 -17.62
C ILE A 379 -5.30 -5.54 -17.75
N HIS A 380 -6.30 -4.90 -17.13
CA HIS A 380 -7.70 -5.20 -17.31
C HIS A 380 -8.44 -3.95 -17.79
N ILE A 381 -9.12 -4.06 -18.92
CA ILE A 381 -9.89 -2.98 -19.55
C ILE A 381 -11.37 -3.35 -19.53
N GLY A 382 -12.16 -2.56 -18.80
CA GLY A 382 -13.61 -2.72 -18.66
C GLY A 382 -14.39 -1.77 -19.56
N ASP A 383 -15.29 -2.32 -20.36
CA ASP A 383 -16.16 -1.60 -21.31
C ASP A 383 -15.41 -0.61 -22.23
N PRO A 384 -14.36 -1.04 -22.94
CA PRO A 384 -13.64 -0.14 -23.83
C PRO A 384 -14.43 0.24 -25.09
N CYS A 385 -14.10 1.41 -25.62
CA CYS A 385 -14.32 1.78 -27.03
C CYS A 385 -13.16 1.26 -27.89
N ASN A 386 -13.05 1.68 -29.15
CA ASN A 386 -11.91 1.31 -30.00
C ASN A 386 -10.57 1.75 -29.37
N PHE A 387 -9.56 0.88 -29.40
CA PHE A 387 -8.23 1.19 -28.89
C PHE A 387 -7.12 0.45 -29.66
N ASN A 388 -5.90 1.01 -29.57
CA ASN A 388 -4.71 0.42 -30.17
C ASN A 388 -3.54 0.43 -29.19
N LEU A 389 -3.26 -0.73 -28.59
CA LEU A 389 -2.13 -0.98 -27.71
C LEU A 389 -1.06 -1.83 -28.40
N SER A 390 -0.93 -1.75 -29.72
CA SER A 390 0.00 -2.58 -30.49
C SER A 390 1.48 -2.36 -30.16
N LEU A 391 1.81 -1.20 -29.60
CA LEU A 391 3.17 -0.82 -29.22
C LEU A 391 3.50 -1.13 -27.75
N GLU A 392 2.51 -1.60 -26.98
CA GLU A 392 2.65 -1.93 -25.57
C GLU A 392 2.80 -3.44 -25.35
N THR A 393 3.45 -3.80 -24.25
CA THR A 393 3.78 -5.18 -23.87
C THR A 393 3.18 -5.50 -22.51
N PHE A 394 2.46 -6.61 -22.41
CA PHE A 394 1.78 -7.05 -21.18
C PHE A 394 1.96 -8.56 -20.97
N ASP A 395 2.01 -8.97 -19.70
CA ASP A 395 2.08 -10.38 -19.32
C ASP A 395 0.68 -11.02 -19.37
N GLU A 396 -0.32 -10.32 -18.83
CA GLU A 396 -1.72 -10.69 -18.91
C GLU A 396 -2.60 -9.50 -19.32
N VAL A 397 -3.47 -9.74 -20.29
CA VAL A 397 -4.50 -8.80 -20.71
C VAL A 397 -5.87 -9.40 -20.49
N ILE A 398 -6.74 -8.66 -19.82
CA ILE A 398 -8.16 -8.98 -19.71
C ILE A 398 -8.96 -7.85 -20.34
N VAL A 399 -9.83 -8.17 -21.29
CA VAL A 399 -10.80 -7.24 -21.85
C VAL A 399 -12.18 -7.76 -21.53
N SER A 400 -13.01 -6.93 -20.90
CA SER A 400 -14.39 -7.32 -20.59
C SER A 400 -15.38 -6.24 -21.01
N GLN A 401 -16.50 -6.64 -21.59
CA GLN A 401 -17.64 -5.75 -21.84
C GLN A 401 -18.84 -6.15 -20.98
N ASN A 402 -19.74 -5.22 -20.74
CA ASN A 402 -21.04 -5.47 -20.14
C ASN A 402 -21.88 -6.31 -21.12
N ILE A 403 -22.51 -7.37 -20.63
CA ILE A 403 -23.34 -8.29 -21.41
C ILE A 403 -24.46 -7.56 -22.18
N LYS A 404 -24.92 -6.41 -21.67
CA LYS A 404 -25.96 -5.60 -22.30
C LYS A 404 -25.45 -4.72 -23.45
N ARG A 405 -24.14 -4.48 -23.53
CA ARG A 405 -23.54 -3.62 -24.56
C ARG A 405 -23.42 -4.39 -25.87
N LYS A 406 -23.91 -3.80 -26.96
CA LYS A 406 -23.88 -4.40 -28.30
C LYS A 406 -22.95 -3.68 -29.28
N ASP A 407 -22.24 -2.66 -28.81
CA ASP A 407 -21.32 -1.90 -29.63
C ASP A 407 -20.20 -2.83 -30.11
N LYS A 408 -19.97 -2.87 -31.42
CA LYS A 408 -18.85 -3.61 -31.98
C LYS A 408 -17.60 -2.74 -31.92
N ILE A 409 -16.58 -3.20 -31.22
CA ILE A 409 -15.32 -2.45 -31.06
C ILE A 409 -14.17 -3.09 -31.83
N THR A 410 -13.15 -2.28 -32.11
CA THR A 410 -11.86 -2.70 -32.65
C THR A 410 -10.81 -2.66 -31.55
N ALA A 411 -10.10 -3.76 -31.34
CA ALA A 411 -9.01 -3.88 -30.37
C ALA A 411 -7.72 -4.30 -31.07
N LYS A 412 -6.63 -3.58 -30.84
CA LYS A 412 -5.31 -3.92 -31.38
C LYS A 412 -4.28 -4.08 -30.27
N PHE A 413 -3.45 -5.11 -30.40
CA PHE A 413 -2.42 -5.49 -29.43
C PHE A 413 -1.12 -5.90 -30.12
N GLY A 414 -0.02 -5.80 -29.38
CA GLY A 414 1.29 -6.30 -29.81
C GLY A 414 1.41 -7.78 -29.46
N ASP A 415 2.62 -8.17 -29.07
CA ASP A 415 2.88 -9.49 -28.50
C ASP A 415 2.41 -9.54 -27.04
N ILE A 416 1.64 -10.58 -26.69
CA ILE A 416 1.06 -10.75 -25.35
C ILE A 416 1.19 -12.21 -24.94
N LYS A 417 1.67 -12.47 -23.74
CA LYS A 417 1.75 -13.85 -23.25
C LYS A 417 0.37 -14.48 -23.07
N ASN A 418 -0.50 -13.85 -22.28
CA ASN A 418 -1.86 -14.34 -22.02
C ASN A 418 -2.90 -13.24 -22.26
N ILE A 419 -3.94 -13.53 -23.04
CA ILE A 419 -5.06 -12.61 -23.25
C ILE A 419 -6.41 -13.30 -23.07
N LYS A 420 -7.33 -12.63 -22.36
CA LYS A 420 -8.69 -13.11 -22.10
C LYS A 420 -9.70 -12.05 -22.51
N PHE A 421 -10.67 -12.45 -23.32
CA PHE A 421 -11.83 -11.65 -23.67
C PHE A 421 -13.07 -12.24 -23.01
N ARG A 422 -13.81 -11.41 -22.27
CA ARG A 422 -15.02 -11.82 -21.55
C ARG A 422 -16.19 -10.94 -21.97
N TYR A 423 -17.20 -11.57 -22.56
CA TYR A 423 -18.41 -10.91 -23.05
C TYR A 423 -18.15 -9.87 -24.16
N GLY A 424 -19.23 -9.46 -24.85
CA GLY A 424 -19.23 -8.35 -25.79
C GLY A 424 -19.05 -8.74 -27.26
N CYS A 425 -19.13 -7.73 -28.11
CA CYS A 425 -19.05 -7.85 -29.56
C CYS A 425 -17.83 -7.08 -30.09
N PHE A 426 -17.09 -7.69 -31.00
CA PHE A 426 -15.88 -7.13 -31.59
C PHE A 426 -16.00 -7.13 -33.11
N GLU A 427 -15.83 -5.97 -33.73
CA GLU A 427 -15.75 -5.85 -35.19
C GLU A 427 -14.40 -6.41 -35.66
N GLU A 428 -13.33 -6.14 -34.93
CA GLU A 428 -12.01 -6.63 -35.29
C GLU A 428 -11.12 -6.73 -34.04
N ILE A 429 -10.39 -7.84 -33.92
CA ILE A 429 -9.31 -8.00 -32.96
C ILE A 429 -8.05 -8.30 -33.75
N THR A 430 -7.03 -7.46 -33.59
CA THR A 430 -5.68 -7.70 -34.15
C THR A 430 -4.68 -7.88 -33.02
N MET A 431 -3.84 -8.91 -33.08
CA MET A 431 -2.73 -9.08 -32.13
C MET A 431 -1.51 -9.71 -32.79
N GLY A 432 -0.34 -9.52 -32.15
CA GLY A 432 0.92 -10.15 -32.56
C GLY A 432 0.96 -11.63 -32.18
N ASN A 433 2.05 -12.05 -31.55
CA ASN A 433 2.23 -13.40 -31.01
C ASN A 433 1.54 -13.53 -29.65
N ALA A 434 0.90 -14.69 -29.41
CA ALA A 434 0.39 -15.03 -28.09
C ALA A 434 0.69 -16.45 -27.65
N GLU A 435 0.86 -16.68 -26.35
CA GLU A 435 0.90 -18.05 -25.83
C GLU A 435 -0.53 -18.57 -25.68
N ASN A 436 -1.37 -17.84 -24.94
CA ASN A 436 -2.73 -18.27 -24.63
C ASN A 436 -3.74 -17.16 -24.92
N ILE A 437 -4.76 -17.51 -25.71
CA ILE A 437 -5.92 -16.66 -26.02
C ILE A 437 -7.17 -17.36 -25.51
N GLU A 438 -7.97 -16.70 -24.66
CA GLU A 438 -9.24 -17.21 -24.17
C GLU A 438 -10.39 -16.27 -24.52
N PHE A 439 -11.46 -16.82 -25.12
CA PHE A 439 -12.72 -16.12 -25.36
C PHE A 439 -13.85 -16.79 -24.57
N ASP A 440 -14.58 -16.03 -23.76
CA ASP A 440 -15.77 -16.51 -23.05
C ASP A 440 -16.97 -15.60 -23.32
N CYS A 441 -18.01 -16.15 -23.94
CA CYS A 441 -19.24 -15.46 -24.30
C CYS A 441 -19.02 -14.24 -25.23
N VAL A 442 -18.10 -14.32 -26.19
CA VAL A 442 -17.71 -13.21 -27.08
C VAL A 442 -18.16 -13.46 -28.53
N GLU A 443 -18.61 -12.40 -29.22
CA GLU A 443 -18.83 -12.42 -30.67
C GLU A 443 -17.72 -11.63 -31.37
N VAL A 444 -16.98 -12.28 -32.29
CA VAL A 444 -15.88 -11.63 -33.03
C VAL A 444 -16.12 -11.75 -34.52
N LYS A 445 -16.19 -10.63 -35.23
CA LYS A 445 -16.33 -10.65 -36.69
C LYS A 445 -15.01 -11.06 -37.36
N LYS A 446 -13.92 -10.38 -37.01
CA LYS A 446 -12.59 -10.65 -37.58
C LYS A 446 -11.55 -10.77 -36.47
N LEU A 447 -10.89 -11.92 -36.40
CA LEU A 447 -9.73 -12.13 -35.56
C LEU A 447 -8.49 -12.29 -36.44
N PHE A 448 -7.56 -11.34 -36.35
CA PHE A 448 -6.25 -11.38 -37.01
C PHE A 448 -5.16 -11.58 -35.95
N ILE A 449 -4.43 -12.68 -36.03
CA ILE A 449 -3.33 -12.97 -35.11
C ILE A 449 -2.07 -13.34 -35.88
N ASN A 450 -0.89 -13.02 -35.34
CA ASN A 450 0.34 -13.48 -35.98
C ASN A 450 0.53 -14.98 -35.75
N SER A 451 0.61 -15.39 -34.48
CA SER A 451 0.69 -16.78 -34.07
C SER A 451 0.11 -17.00 -32.67
N ALA A 452 -0.36 -18.21 -32.36
CA ALA A 452 -0.78 -18.58 -31.01
C ALA A 452 -0.45 -20.05 -30.67
N LYS A 453 -0.01 -20.34 -29.44
CA LYS A 453 0.11 -21.74 -28.97
C LYS A 453 -1.27 -22.34 -28.68
N LEU A 454 -2.11 -21.61 -27.96
CA LEU A 454 -3.45 -22.07 -27.59
C LEU A 454 -4.50 -20.97 -27.82
N LEU A 455 -5.55 -21.30 -28.56
CA LEU A 455 -6.80 -20.54 -28.63
C LEU A 455 -7.92 -21.36 -28.01
N LYS A 456 -8.45 -20.90 -26.88
CA LYS A 456 -9.62 -21.49 -26.21
C LYS A 456 -10.83 -20.59 -26.40
N HIS A 457 -11.97 -21.16 -26.73
CA HIS A 457 -13.22 -20.41 -26.79
C HIS A 457 -14.40 -21.19 -26.22
N GLN A 458 -15.23 -20.50 -25.44
CA GLN A 458 -16.44 -21.02 -24.83
C GLN A 458 -17.61 -20.06 -25.11
N LYS A 459 -18.73 -20.60 -25.58
CA LYS A 459 -19.94 -19.82 -25.92
C LYS A 459 -19.66 -18.58 -26.80
N SER A 460 -18.59 -18.64 -27.59
CA SER A 460 -18.12 -17.54 -28.43
C SER A 460 -18.23 -17.92 -29.90
N SER A 461 -18.43 -16.93 -30.77
CA SER A 461 -18.60 -17.08 -32.22
C SER A 461 -17.64 -16.20 -33.01
N PHE A 462 -17.24 -16.69 -34.19
CA PHE A 462 -16.28 -16.03 -35.07
C PHE A 462 -16.77 -16.06 -36.53
N GLU A 463 -16.90 -14.90 -37.19
CA GLU A 463 -17.12 -14.90 -38.65
C GLU A 463 -15.84 -15.30 -39.40
N SER A 464 -14.68 -14.82 -38.92
CA SER A 464 -13.38 -15.20 -39.49
C SER A 464 -12.25 -15.16 -38.47
N ILE A 465 -11.37 -16.14 -38.56
CA ILE A 465 -10.07 -16.18 -37.88
C ILE A 465 -8.99 -16.33 -38.95
N THR A 466 -8.03 -15.42 -38.95
CA THR A 466 -6.86 -15.42 -39.82
C THR A 466 -5.59 -15.41 -38.96
N ALA A 467 -4.77 -16.44 -39.12
CA ALA A 467 -3.45 -16.51 -38.51
C ALA A 467 -2.37 -16.35 -39.59
N ASN A 468 -1.45 -15.41 -39.42
CA ASN A 468 -0.37 -15.19 -40.39
C ASN A 468 0.59 -16.39 -40.46
N THR A 469 0.90 -16.99 -39.31
CA THR A 469 1.78 -18.16 -39.21
C THR A 469 0.97 -19.40 -38.84
N LYS A 470 0.67 -19.61 -37.55
CA LYS A 470 -0.10 -20.77 -37.10
C LYS A 470 -0.78 -20.56 -35.76
N ILE A 471 -1.86 -21.33 -35.54
CA ILE A 471 -2.45 -21.60 -34.23
C ILE A 471 -2.20 -23.07 -33.92
N GLU A 472 -1.41 -23.39 -32.89
CA GLU A 472 -1.00 -24.78 -32.64
C GLU A 472 -2.16 -25.63 -32.13
N THR A 473 -2.96 -25.08 -31.20
CA THR A 473 -4.10 -25.79 -30.62
C THR A 473 -5.32 -24.88 -30.54
N ILE A 474 -6.48 -25.37 -31.00
CA ILE A 474 -7.79 -24.73 -30.82
C ILE A 474 -8.67 -25.63 -29.94
N LYS A 475 -9.16 -25.10 -28.82
CA LYS A 475 -10.09 -25.77 -27.90
C LYS A 475 -11.44 -25.05 -27.89
N GLY A 476 -12.49 -25.72 -28.39
CA GLY A 476 -13.85 -25.23 -28.41
C GLY A 476 -14.69 -25.86 -29.52
N THR A 477 -15.93 -25.39 -29.67
CA THR A 477 -16.88 -25.96 -30.63
C THR A 477 -16.61 -25.41 -32.05
N LYS A 478 -16.02 -26.23 -32.94
CA LYS A 478 -15.63 -25.81 -34.32
C LYS A 478 -16.72 -25.11 -35.14
N ARG A 479 -17.98 -25.55 -35.02
CA ARG A 479 -19.15 -24.96 -35.70
C ARG A 479 -19.39 -23.47 -35.36
N ASN A 480 -18.72 -22.94 -34.34
CA ASN A 480 -18.79 -21.52 -33.99
C ASN A 480 -17.76 -20.66 -34.74
N ILE A 481 -16.91 -21.26 -35.59
CA ILE A 481 -15.95 -20.56 -36.43
C ILE A 481 -16.40 -20.74 -37.89
N ALA A 482 -16.90 -19.66 -38.51
CA ALA A 482 -17.41 -19.75 -39.88
C ALA A 482 -16.28 -19.88 -40.92
N LYS A 483 -15.16 -19.18 -40.72
CA LYS A 483 -13.99 -19.25 -41.60
C LYS A 483 -12.69 -19.27 -40.79
N LEU A 484 -11.82 -20.22 -41.07
CA LEU A 484 -10.47 -20.31 -40.50
C LEU A 484 -9.43 -20.31 -41.64
N ILE A 485 -8.52 -19.36 -41.62
CA ILE A 485 -7.40 -19.23 -42.57
C ILE A 485 -6.11 -19.30 -41.76
N ASN A 486 -5.29 -20.31 -42.00
CA ASN A 486 -3.93 -20.39 -41.48
C ASN A 486 -2.97 -20.10 -42.63
N GLY A 487 -1.97 -19.25 -42.37
CA GLY A 487 -0.90 -18.98 -43.32
C GLY A 487 -0.07 -20.22 -43.63
N PRO A 488 0.75 -20.16 -44.70
CA PRO A 488 1.67 -21.24 -45.05
C PRO A 488 2.64 -21.49 -43.88
N GLN A 489 2.78 -22.76 -43.52
CA GLN A 489 3.67 -23.21 -42.43
C GLN A 489 5.14 -22.98 -42.75
#